data_AF-A0A2V8LEU1-F1
#
_entry.id   AF-A0A2V8LEU1-F1
#
_cell.length_a   1.000
_cell.length_b   1.000
_cell.length_c   1.000
_cell.angle_alpha   90.00
_cell.angle_beta   90.00
_cell.angle_gamma   90.00
#
_symmetry.space_group_name_H-M   'P 1'
#
loop_
_entity.id
_entity.type
_entity.pdbx_description
1 polymer ?
#
loop_
_entity_poly.entity_id
_entity_poly.type
_entity_poly.pdbx_seq_one_letter_code
_entity_poly.pdbx_strand_id
1 'polypeptide(L)'
;LGTDEIVDTGLDVQVHLFGLIKATAPPAVIDRIRKGGPTQGWDQLDTNKFAPIIQKMVANKMFLNPTVAAQFERASKYLPEFDRINTDYMNSPMALGLPKPVRDRYARWLKPGPEQNAAQLAEGYKRAGLFVKQFADAGGKLIAGTDSDAGRLGTSGITLHQEMAMFSEIGVPPMKIIQSATSWGMEAWGKGKEAGTLEAGKRADILVLNRNPLDDIRATMDIFKIVQGGSVIDREGLTNKRQEVVPRPGLLQEGFANPALHVPMIDEISPELISTNQKNASQLTIKGTNFTKNNLVLINDQLVRGTLQGEDELRVPIPSSVSKAAGVYPLVVVQPGSAGGVSNTFYLMVTPKTGN
;
A
#
# COMPACT_ATOMS: atom_id res chain seq x y z
N LEU A 1 13.19 -3.66 -3.49
CA LEU A 1 13.85 -2.36 -3.39
C LEU A 1 13.93 -1.92 -1.94
N GLY A 2 15.05 -1.34 -1.53
CA GLY A 2 15.18 -0.56 -0.29
C GLY A 2 14.59 0.85 -0.46
N THR A 3 14.26 1.54 0.63
CA THR A 3 13.75 2.92 0.58
C THR A 3 14.68 3.85 -0.23
N ASP A 4 15.99 3.69 -0.06
CA ASP A 4 17.03 4.41 -0.81
C ASP A 4 16.92 4.25 -2.32
N GLU A 5 16.55 3.05 -2.78
CA GLU A 5 16.29 2.72 -4.19
C GLU A 5 14.89 3.14 -4.65
N ILE A 6 13.86 3.01 -3.80
CA ILE A 6 12.48 3.40 -4.13
C ILE A 6 12.42 4.88 -4.48
N VAL A 7 13.14 5.73 -3.75
CA VAL A 7 13.19 7.18 -4.02
C VAL A 7 13.72 7.49 -5.43
N ASP A 8 14.58 6.65 -6.00
CA ASP A 8 15.11 6.85 -7.36
C ASP A 8 14.14 6.44 -8.48
N THR A 9 13.04 5.77 -8.13
CA THR A 9 12.08 5.30 -9.13
C THR A 9 11.15 6.40 -9.65
N GLY A 10 11.14 7.57 -9.00
CA GLY A 10 10.20 8.65 -9.29
C GLY A 10 8.80 8.42 -8.72
N LEU A 11 8.62 7.46 -7.79
CA LEU A 11 7.36 7.28 -7.08
C LEU A 11 7.17 8.39 -6.04
N ASP A 12 5.98 8.99 -6.05
CA ASP A 12 5.63 10.06 -5.13
C ASP A 12 5.24 9.55 -3.73
N VAL A 13 4.85 8.29 -3.58
CA VAL A 13 4.35 7.74 -2.32
C VAL A 13 5.05 6.44 -1.97
N GLN A 14 5.66 6.39 -0.79
CA GLN A 14 6.09 5.14 -0.18
C GLN A 14 5.04 4.66 0.82
N VAL A 15 4.55 3.44 0.60
CA VAL A 15 3.69 2.74 1.55
C VAL A 15 4.52 1.71 2.31
N HIS A 16 4.32 1.68 3.63
CA HIS A 16 5.05 0.89 4.62
C HIS A 16 6.53 1.24 4.78
N LEU A 17 7.08 0.77 5.90
CA LEU A 17 8.50 0.90 6.23
C LEU A 17 9.34 -0.34 5.82
N PHE A 18 8.78 -1.32 5.10
CA PHE A 18 9.54 -2.53 4.74
C PHE A 18 10.76 -2.24 3.86
N GLY A 19 10.70 -1.20 3.02
CA GLY A 19 11.85 -0.69 2.27
C GLY A 19 12.98 -0.20 3.19
N LEU A 20 12.65 0.28 4.39
CA LEU A 20 13.63 0.79 5.35
C LEU A 20 14.48 -0.34 5.91
N ILE A 21 13.89 -1.52 6.17
CA ILE A 21 14.66 -2.72 6.56
C ILE A 21 15.67 -3.05 5.45
N LYS A 22 15.22 -3.10 4.20
CA LYS A 22 16.08 -3.46 3.07
C LYS A 22 17.20 -2.45 2.82
N ALA A 23 17.00 -1.18 3.18
CA ALA A 23 17.99 -0.11 3.04
C ALA A 23 18.97 -0.03 4.22
N THR A 24 18.54 -0.39 5.43
CA THR A 24 19.27 -0.01 6.66
C THR A 24 19.64 -1.16 7.58
N ALA A 25 19.03 -2.35 7.43
CA ALA A 25 19.37 -3.50 8.27
C ALA A 25 20.76 -4.10 7.93
N PRO A 26 21.32 -4.96 8.80
CA PRO A 26 22.58 -5.63 8.53
C PRO A 26 22.50 -6.54 7.28
N PRO A 27 23.63 -6.79 6.59
CA PRO A 27 23.64 -7.62 5.38
C PRO A 27 22.98 -8.99 5.57
N ALA A 28 23.18 -9.64 6.71
CA ALA A 28 22.55 -10.93 7.01
C ALA A 28 21.01 -10.87 7.01
N VAL A 29 20.42 -9.77 7.51
CA VAL A 29 18.97 -9.56 7.49
C VAL A 29 18.49 -9.33 6.06
N ILE A 30 19.20 -8.50 5.31
CA ILE A 30 18.88 -8.20 3.90
C ILE A 30 18.94 -9.47 3.05
N ASP A 31 20.00 -10.28 3.21
CA ASP A 31 20.20 -11.52 2.46
C ASP A 31 19.16 -12.58 2.81
N ARG A 32 18.74 -12.68 4.07
CA ARG A 32 17.61 -13.54 4.47
C ARG A 32 16.34 -13.15 3.72
N ILE A 33 16.04 -11.85 3.66
CA ILE A 33 14.84 -11.34 2.97
C ILE A 33 14.94 -11.58 1.46
N ARG A 34 16.12 -11.37 0.85
CA ARG A 34 16.35 -11.65 -0.58
C ARG A 34 16.15 -13.12 -0.95
N LYS A 35 16.43 -14.04 -0.01
CA LYS A 35 16.20 -15.49 -0.18
C LYS A 35 14.75 -15.93 0.12
N GLY A 36 13.81 -14.99 0.25
CA GLY A 36 12.40 -15.30 0.52
C GLY A 36 12.08 -15.56 2.01
N GLY A 37 13.02 -15.29 2.91
CA GLY A 37 12.78 -15.40 4.34
C GLY A 37 11.90 -14.27 4.90
N PRO A 38 11.52 -14.35 6.19
CA PRO A 38 10.60 -13.40 6.80
C PRO A 38 11.18 -11.97 6.80
N THR A 39 10.29 -10.98 6.60
CA THR A 39 10.64 -9.56 6.64
C THR A 39 10.57 -9.05 8.09
N GLN A 40 11.59 -9.41 8.88
CA GLN A 40 11.82 -9.00 10.27
C GLN A 40 13.16 -8.25 10.41
N GLY A 41 13.48 -7.73 11.61
CA GLY A 41 14.75 -7.01 11.87
C GLY A 41 14.57 -5.51 12.11
N TRP A 42 13.38 -5.09 12.53
CA TRP A 42 13.09 -3.70 12.93
C TRP A 42 13.99 -3.22 14.08
N ASP A 43 14.34 -4.12 14.99
CA ASP A 43 15.27 -3.91 16.11
C ASP A 43 16.72 -3.68 15.67
N GLN A 44 17.03 -3.95 14.39
CA GLN A 44 18.40 -3.94 13.85
C GLN A 44 18.63 -2.83 12.81
N LEU A 45 17.68 -1.91 12.61
CA LEU A 45 17.85 -0.80 11.65
C LEU A 45 19.06 0.06 12.04
N ASP A 46 20.00 0.27 11.11
CA ASP A 46 21.11 1.19 11.30
C ASP A 46 20.64 2.65 11.15
N THR A 47 20.44 3.31 12.28
CA THR A 47 19.91 4.68 12.36
C THR A 47 20.86 5.71 11.76
N ASN A 48 22.16 5.40 11.61
CA ASN A 48 23.12 6.31 10.96
C ASN A 48 22.84 6.48 9.46
N LYS A 49 22.11 5.54 8.85
CA LYS A 49 21.72 5.60 7.44
C LYS A 49 20.45 6.41 7.18
N PHE A 50 19.75 6.86 8.22
CA PHE A 50 18.45 7.51 8.05
C PHE A 50 18.55 8.89 7.40
N ALA A 51 19.49 9.72 7.86
CA ALA A 51 19.63 11.10 7.40
C ALA A 51 19.76 11.23 5.86
N PRO A 52 20.67 10.53 5.16
CA PRO A 52 20.78 10.65 3.70
C PRO A 52 19.51 10.15 2.98
N ILE A 53 18.87 9.10 3.47
CA ILE A 53 17.62 8.58 2.90
C ILE A 53 16.50 9.62 3.05
N ILE A 54 16.33 10.19 4.24
CA ILE A 54 15.31 11.19 4.55
C ILE A 54 15.52 12.44 3.70
N GLN A 55 16.76 12.95 3.61
CA GLN A 55 17.09 14.11 2.78
C GLN A 55 16.67 13.88 1.33
N LYS A 56 16.95 12.68 0.80
CA LYS A 56 16.58 12.30 -0.55
C LYS A 56 15.06 12.20 -0.72
N MET A 57 14.34 11.60 0.21
CA MET A 57 12.86 11.52 0.18
C MET A 57 12.24 12.92 0.16
N VAL A 58 12.70 13.81 1.04
CA VAL A 58 12.20 15.19 1.13
C VAL A 58 12.52 15.99 -0.13
N ALA A 59 13.74 15.85 -0.67
CA ALA A 59 14.14 16.51 -1.92
C ALA A 59 13.27 16.08 -3.10
N ASN A 60 12.83 14.82 -3.13
CA ASN A 60 11.93 14.27 -4.13
C ASN A 60 10.44 14.51 -3.81
N LYS A 61 10.12 15.25 -2.74
CA LYS A 61 8.74 15.53 -2.29
C LYS A 61 7.92 14.25 -2.06
N MET A 62 8.59 13.16 -1.69
CA MET A 62 7.94 11.88 -1.48
C MET A 62 7.07 11.93 -0.23
N PHE A 63 5.84 11.43 -0.33
CA PHE A 63 4.97 11.16 0.80
C PHE A 63 5.33 9.81 1.42
N LEU A 64 5.19 9.72 2.74
CA LEU A 64 5.40 8.48 3.48
C LEU A 64 4.12 8.06 4.21
N ASN A 65 3.56 6.91 3.84
CA ASN A 65 2.59 6.21 4.65
C ASN A 65 3.27 5.07 5.43
N PRO A 66 3.65 5.25 6.69
CA PRO A 66 4.46 4.27 7.42
C PRO A 66 3.65 3.10 8.01
N THR A 67 2.32 3.24 8.13
CA THR A 67 1.37 2.29 8.73
C THR A 67 1.78 1.80 10.13
N VAL A 68 2.36 2.66 10.95
CA VAL A 68 3.02 2.28 12.21
C VAL A 68 2.15 1.41 13.11
N ALA A 69 0.85 1.69 13.24
CA ALA A 69 -0.10 0.91 14.01
C ALA A 69 -0.19 -0.55 13.52
N ALA A 70 -0.19 -0.78 12.21
CA ALA A 70 -0.27 -2.12 11.64
C ALA A 70 0.94 -3.00 12.02
N GLN A 71 2.11 -2.40 12.25
CA GLN A 71 3.34 -3.12 12.60
C GLN A 71 3.68 -3.09 14.09
N PHE A 72 3.30 -2.03 14.81
CA PHE A 72 3.83 -1.72 16.13
C PHE A 72 2.77 -1.34 17.18
N GLU A 73 1.46 -1.49 16.91
CA GLU A 73 0.41 -1.17 17.91
C GLU A 73 0.70 -1.79 19.28
N ARG A 74 1.15 -3.05 19.29
CA ARG A 74 1.50 -3.80 20.51
C ARG A 74 2.69 -3.22 21.30
N ALA A 75 3.45 -2.30 20.72
CA ALA A 75 4.55 -1.58 21.36
C ALA A 75 4.13 -0.22 21.93
N SER A 76 2.92 0.27 21.60
CA SER A 76 2.45 1.59 21.99
C SER A 76 2.12 1.68 23.47
N LYS A 77 2.46 2.80 24.10
CA LYS A 77 1.99 3.12 25.46
C LYS A 77 0.46 3.25 25.55
N TYR A 78 -0.22 3.46 24.42
CA TYR A 78 -1.68 3.56 24.34
C TYR A 78 -2.36 2.20 24.14
N LEU A 79 -1.61 1.09 24.13
CA LEU A 79 -2.17 -0.24 23.90
C LEU A 79 -3.38 -0.58 24.79
N PRO A 80 -3.39 -0.29 26.12
CA PRO A 80 -4.58 -0.57 26.94
C PRO A 80 -5.84 0.19 26.49
N GLU A 81 -5.66 1.43 26.02
CA GLU A 81 -6.76 2.24 25.48
C GLU A 81 -7.23 1.69 24.13
N PHE A 82 -6.30 1.28 23.27
CA PHE A 82 -6.58 0.65 21.98
C PHE A 82 -7.33 -0.67 22.13
N ASP A 83 -6.90 -1.55 23.03
CA ASP A 83 -7.57 -2.82 23.30
C ASP A 83 -9.00 -2.58 23.85
N ARG A 84 -9.18 -1.59 24.74
CA ARG A 84 -10.51 -1.20 25.24
C ARG A 84 -11.43 -0.72 24.12
N ILE A 85 -10.99 0.25 23.31
CA ILE A 85 -11.79 0.84 22.23
C ILE A 85 -12.21 -0.22 21.21
N ASN A 86 -11.28 -1.10 20.81
CA ASN A 86 -11.62 -2.16 19.88
C ASN A 86 -12.57 -3.18 20.50
N THR A 87 -12.39 -3.54 21.77
CA THR A 87 -13.28 -4.48 22.47
C THR A 87 -14.70 -3.90 22.57
N ASP A 88 -14.83 -2.63 22.96
CA ASP A 88 -16.11 -1.92 23.02
C ASP A 88 -16.78 -1.88 21.65
N TYR A 89 -16.02 -1.59 20.59
CA TYR A 89 -16.53 -1.63 19.23
C TYR A 89 -17.01 -3.03 18.83
N MET A 90 -16.23 -4.07 19.09
CA MET A 90 -16.58 -5.46 18.73
C MET A 90 -17.83 -5.97 19.45
N ASN A 91 -18.17 -5.38 20.60
CA ASN A 91 -19.39 -5.65 21.36
C ASN A 91 -20.58 -4.74 20.97
N SER A 92 -20.37 -3.74 20.11
CA SER A 92 -21.43 -2.81 19.71
C SER A 92 -22.44 -3.44 18.74
N PRO A 93 -23.69 -2.93 18.68
CA PRO A 93 -24.68 -3.37 17.69
C PRO A 93 -24.17 -3.28 16.25
N MET A 94 -23.35 -2.26 15.96
CA MET A 94 -22.74 -2.06 14.64
C MET A 94 -21.80 -3.21 14.27
N ALA A 95 -20.86 -3.58 15.15
CA ALA A 95 -19.95 -4.69 14.87
C ALA A 95 -20.66 -6.06 14.86
N LEU A 96 -21.70 -6.23 15.69
CA LEU A 96 -22.53 -7.44 15.70
C LEU A 96 -23.37 -7.59 14.41
N GLY A 97 -23.72 -6.46 13.78
CA GLY A 97 -24.40 -6.44 12.48
C GLY A 97 -23.49 -6.73 11.28
N LEU A 98 -22.16 -6.76 11.45
CA LEU A 98 -21.23 -7.04 10.35
C LEU A 98 -21.28 -8.51 9.91
N PRO A 99 -20.99 -8.81 8.63
CA PRO A 99 -20.80 -10.18 8.18
C PRO A 99 -19.74 -10.91 9.03
N LYS A 100 -20.03 -12.17 9.40
CA LYS A 100 -19.13 -12.99 10.23
C LYS A 100 -17.66 -12.98 9.75
N PRO A 101 -17.34 -13.09 8.45
CA PRO A 101 -15.94 -13.04 8.01
C PRO A 101 -15.21 -11.73 8.32
N VAL A 102 -15.91 -10.60 8.29
CA VAL A 102 -15.37 -9.28 8.63
C VAL A 102 -15.12 -9.20 10.14
N ARG A 103 -16.11 -9.63 10.94
CA ARG A 103 -16.00 -9.66 12.40
C ARG A 103 -14.88 -10.59 12.86
N ASP A 104 -14.77 -11.79 12.29
CA ASP A 104 -13.69 -12.73 12.58
C ASP A 104 -12.32 -12.14 12.24
N ARG A 105 -12.22 -11.34 11.16
CA ARG A 105 -10.99 -10.64 10.79
C ARG A 105 -10.59 -9.61 11.83
N TYR A 106 -11.49 -8.73 12.25
CA TYR A 106 -11.21 -7.75 13.32
C TYR A 106 -10.85 -8.45 14.63
N ALA A 107 -11.56 -9.54 14.98
CA ALA A 107 -11.23 -10.32 16.17
C ALA A 107 -9.82 -10.96 16.12
N ARG A 108 -9.27 -11.26 14.93
CA ARG A 108 -7.88 -11.74 14.79
C ARG A 108 -6.85 -10.66 15.07
N TRP A 109 -7.15 -9.38 14.79
CA TRP A 109 -6.28 -8.25 15.10
C TRP A 109 -6.10 -8.06 16.61
N LEU A 110 -7.19 -8.28 17.36
CA LEU A 110 -7.21 -8.17 18.82
C LEU A 110 -6.47 -9.30 19.53
N LYS A 111 -6.17 -10.39 18.83
CA LYS A 111 -5.32 -11.45 19.36
C LYS A 111 -3.85 -11.05 19.20
N PRO A 112 -3.01 -11.26 20.23
CA PRO A 112 -1.56 -11.16 20.05
C PRO A 112 -1.12 -12.00 18.84
N GLY A 113 -0.27 -11.42 18.00
CA GLY A 113 0.39 -12.16 16.93
C GLY A 113 1.32 -13.25 17.49
N PRO A 114 1.91 -14.11 16.63
CA PRO A 114 2.95 -15.04 17.07
C PRO A 114 4.03 -14.27 17.83
N GLU A 115 4.52 -14.86 18.92
CA GLU A 115 5.45 -14.26 19.89
C GLU A 115 6.60 -13.51 19.21
N GLN A 116 6.43 -12.21 19.01
CA GLN A 116 7.56 -11.31 18.84
C GLN A 116 8.07 -11.04 20.24
N ASN A 117 9.38 -11.24 20.45
CA ASN A 117 10.02 -10.86 21.69
C ASN A 117 9.68 -9.38 21.96
N ALA A 118 9.03 -9.10 23.10
CA ALA A 118 8.57 -7.76 23.44
C ALA A 118 9.71 -6.72 23.39
N ALA A 119 10.95 -7.12 23.73
CA ALA A 119 12.11 -6.25 23.63
C ALA A 119 12.47 -5.90 22.18
N GLN A 120 12.40 -6.87 21.26
CA GLN A 120 12.65 -6.64 19.84
C GLN A 120 11.55 -5.76 19.22
N LEU A 121 10.30 -6.00 19.60
CA LEU A 121 9.19 -5.18 19.15
C LEU A 121 9.33 -3.73 19.64
N ALA A 122 9.65 -3.53 20.92
CA ALA A 122 9.84 -2.20 21.50
C ALA A 122 11.03 -1.45 20.86
N GLU A 123 12.18 -2.12 20.69
CA GLU A 123 13.35 -1.52 20.04
C GLU A 123 13.07 -1.24 18.54
N GLY A 124 12.34 -2.13 17.87
CA GLY A 124 11.90 -1.92 16.51
C GLY A 124 10.97 -0.70 16.36
N TYR A 125 10.00 -0.55 17.26
CA TYR A 125 9.12 0.61 17.30
C TYR A 125 9.90 1.90 17.55
N LYS A 126 10.87 1.89 18.47
CA LYS A 126 11.75 3.03 18.73
C LYS A 126 12.55 3.44 17.50
N ARG A 127 13.15 2.49 16.78
CA ARG A 127 13.96 2.78 15.58
C ARG A 127 13.12 3.23 14.38
N ALA A 128 12.01 2.53 14.11
CA ALA A 128 11.08 2.92 13.06
C ALA A 128 10.43 4.28 13.36
N GLY A 129 10.04 4.51 14.61
CA GLY A 129 9.52 5.79 15.09
C GLY A 129 10.54 6.92 14.95
N LEU A 130 11.81 6.67 15.25
CA LEU A 130 12.88 7.66 15.02
C LEU A 130 12.97 8.07 13.55
N PHE A 131 12.87 7.13 12.61
CA PHE A 131 12.84 7.44 11.18
C PHE A 131 11.63 8.32 10.81
N VAL A 132 10.43 7.95 11.26
CA VAL A 132 9.19 8.71 11.03
C VAL A 132 9.29 10.13 11.59
N LYS A 133 9.81 10.26 12.82
CA LYS A 133 10.03 11.56 13.46
C LYS A 133 11.01 12.42 12.66
N GLN A 134 12.20 11.88 12.34
CA GLN A 134 13.21 12.61 11.59
C GLN A 134 12.73 13.02 10.20
N PHE A 135 11.96 12.17 9.53
CA PHE A 135 11.33 12.50 8.25
C PHE A 135 10.34 13.66 8.38
N ALA A 136 9.45 13.60 9.37
CA ALA A 136 8.50 14.69 9.63
C ALA A 136 9.21 16.00 10.03
N ASP A 137 10.25 15.93 10.86
CA ASP A 137 11.04 17.09 11.30
C ASP A 137 11.81 17.73 10.14
N ALA A 138 12.30 16.93 9.19
CA ALA A 138 12.96 17.39 7.96
C ALA A 138 12.01 18.03 6.93
N GLY A 139 10.71 18.15 7.23
CA GLY A 139 9.71 18.73 6.33
C GLY A 139 9.01 17.71 5.42
N GLY A 140 9.26 16.42 5.62
CA GLY A 140 8.54 15.35 4.94
C GLY A 140 7.05 15.32 5.29
N LYS A 141 6.23 14.92 4.32
CA LYS A 141 4.77 14.80 4.47
C LYS A 141 4.38 13.36 4.73
N LEU A 142 3.77 13.12 5.90
CA LEU A 142 3.22 11.81 6.24
C LEU A 142 1.83 11.63 5.63
N ILE A 143 1.42 10.39 5.43
CA ILE A 143 0.04 10.01 5.20
C ILE A 143 -0.36 9.04 6.30
N ALA A 144 -1.39 9.38 7.08
CA ALA A 144 -1.96 8.46 8.04
C ALA A 144 -2.75 7.39 7.26
N GLY A 145 -2.41 6.12 7.48
CA GLY A 145 -3.01 5.01 6.77
C GLY A 145 -2.97 3.75 7.61
N THR A 146 -3.96 2.88 7.42
CA THR A 146 -4.30 1.86 8.40
C THR A 146 -3.93 0.45 7.98
N ASP A 147 -3.74 0.23 6.68
CA ASP A 147 -3.72 -1.11 6.07
C ASP A 147 -4.93 -1.97 6.47
N SER A 148 -6.05 -1.30 6.82
CA SER A 148 -7.26 -1.99 7.24
C SER A 148 -7.76 -2.88 6.12
N ASP A 149 -8.22 -4.07 6.50
CA ASP A 149 -8.70 -5.11 5.59
C ASP A 149 -7.62 -5.87 4.81
N ALA A 150 -6.34 -5.50 4.92
CA ALA A 150 -5.21 -6.29 4.45
C ALA A 150 -4.91 -7.44 5.43
N GLY A 151 -5.52 -8.60 5.19
CA GLY A 151 -5.25 -9.82 5.96
C GLY A 151 -5.74 -9.77 7.41
N ARG A 152 -4.84 -9.54 8.37
CA ARG A 152 -5.12 -9.51 9.83
C ARG A 152 -5.22 -8.12 10.42
N LEU A 153 -5.05 -7.05 9.63
CA LEU A 153 -4.68 -5.73 10.14
C LEU A 153 -5.89 -4.83 10.38
N GLY A 154 -5.94 -4.27 11.59
CA GLY A 154 -6.78 -3.14 11.99
C GLY A 154 -8.29 -3.33 11.94
N THR A 155 -8.98 -2.44 12.65
CA THR A 155 -10.42 -2.23 12.55
C THR A 155 -10.67 -0.96 11.74
N SER A 156 -11.40 -1.06 10.62
CA SER A 156 -11.67 0.09 9.76
C SER A 156 -12.30 1.25 10.54
N GLY A 157 -11.81 2.47 10.31
CA GLY A 157 -12.13 3.66 11.10
C GLY A 157 -11.26 3.79 12.35
N ILE A 158 -11.29 2.82 13.27
CA ILE A 158 -10.56 2.89 14.55
C ILE A 158 -9.04 2.97 14.34
N THR A 159 -8.48 2.14 13.47
CA THR A 159 -7.03 2.07 13.29
C THR A 159 -6.42 3.35 12.72
N LEU A 160 -7.21 4.21 12.06
CA LEU A 160 -6.72 5.52 11.65
C LEU A 160 -6.42 6.41 12.85
N HIS A 161 -7.29 6.40 13.86
CA HIS A 161 -7.08 7.14 15.10
C HIS A 161 -5.92 6.56 15.92
N GLN A 162 -5.70 5.25 15.86
CA GLN A 162 -4.56 4.59 16.49
C GLN A 162 -3.24 5.01 15.84
N GLU A 163 -3.18 5.02 14.49
CA GLU A 163 -2.03 5.53 13.73
C GLU A 163 -1.71 6.98 14.12
N MET A 164 -2.73 7.84 14.19
CA MET A 164 -2.57 9.24 14.60
C MET A 164 -2.07 9.38 16.04
N ALA A 165 -2.59 8.59 16.97
CA ALA A 165 -2.13 8.56 18.35
C ALA A 165 -0.67 8.09 18.45
N MET A 166 -0.26 7.10 17.65
CA MET A 166 1.13 6.64 17.59
C MET A 166 2.06 7.66 16.94
N PHE A 167 1.62 8.43 15.93
CA PHE A 167 2.41 9.57 15.45
C PHE A 167 2.65 10.61 16.55
N SER A 168 1.64 10.87 17.39
CA SER A 168 1.81 11.76 18.54
C SER A 168 2.74 11.15 19.59
N GLU A 169 2.68 9.84 19.82
CA GLU A 169 3.61 9.12 20.71
C GLU A 169 5.06 9.22 20.23
N ILE A 170 5.28 9.11 18.92
CA ILE A 170 6.57 9.27 18.25
C ILE A 170 7.08 10.72 18.31
N GLY A 171 6.20 11.69 18.59
CA GLY A 171 6.55 13.10 18.73
C GLY A 171 6.39 13.92 17.45
N VAL A 172 5.49 13.49 16.54
CA VAL A 172 5.04 14.32 15.41
C VAL A 172 4.07 15.39 15.95
N PRO A 173 4.22 16.67 15.58
CA PRO A 173 3.31 17.73 16.02
C PRO A 173 1.85 17.47 15.61
N PRO A 174 0.85 17.73 16.49
CA PRO A 174 -0.56 17.45 16.23
C PRO A 174 -1.09 18.00 14.89
N MET A 175 -0.71 19.22 14.51
CA MET A 175 -1.14 19.79 13.23
C MET A 175 -0.62 19.00 12.02
N LYS A 176 0.62 18.50 12.06
CA LYS A 176 1.15 17.63 10.99
C LYS A 176 0.41 16.30 10.94
N ILE A 177 -0.05 15.79 12.09
CA ILE A 177 -0.85 14.57 12.16
C ILE A 177 -2.26 14.80 11.57
N ILE A 178 -2.88 15.95 11.82
CA ILE A 178 -4.15 16.31 11.18
C ILE A 178 -3.97 16.41 9.67
N GLN A 179 -2.91 17.08 9.20
CA GLN A 179 -2.61 17.20 7.77
C GLN A 179 -2.35 15.85 7.10
N SER A 180 -1.69 14.90 7.79
CA SER A 180 -1.43 13.57 7.26
C SER A 180 -2.69 12.73 7.05
N ALA A 181 -3.76 12.99 7.83
CA ALA A 181 -5.06 12.36 7.67
C ALA A 181 -6.03 13.16 6.76
N THR A 182 -5.63 14.35 6.28
CA THR A 182 -6.51 15.26 5.54
C THR A 182 -5.83 15.82 4.29
N SER A 183 -5.24 17.01 4.38
CA SER A 183 -4.74 17.78 3.24
C SER A 183 -3.64 17.06 2.47
N TRP A 184 -2.70 16.40 3.16
CA TRP A 184 -1.57 15.72 2.51
C TRP A 184 -2.01 14.45 1.79
N GLY A 185 -3.01 13.73 2.30
CA GLY A 185 -3.61 12.59 1.58
C GLY A 185 -4.28 13.03 0.28
N MET A 186 -5.05 14.12 0.33
CA MET A 186 -5.69 14.69 -0.87
C MET A 186 -4.66 15.27 -1.86
N GLU A 187 -3.57 15.85 -1.36
CA GLU A 187 -2.45 16.32 -2.18
C GLU A 187 -1.76 15.16 -2.91
N ALA A 188 -1.41 14.08 -2.19
CA ALA A 188 -0.80 12.89 -2.77
C ALA A 188 -1.70 12.21 -3.82
N TRP A 189 -3.02 12.30 -3.64
CA TRP A 189 -3.99 11.79 -4.62
C TRP A 189 -4.22 12.75 -5.82
N GLY A 190 -3.63 13.94 -5.82
CA GLY A 190 -3.85 14.94 -6.87
C GLY A 190 -5.21 15.65 -6.79
N LYS A 191 -5.93 15.50 -5.67
CA LYS A 191 -7.28 16.01 -5.45
C LYS A 191 -7.37 17.09 -4.34
N GLY A 192 -6.25 17.71 -3.97
CA GLY A 192 -6.20 18.76 -2.93
C GLY A 192 -7.09 19.99 -3.19
N LYS A 193 -7.52 20.21 -4.43
CA LYS A 193 -8.51 21.25 -4.79
C LYS A 193 -9.95 20.86 -4.45
N GLU A 194 -10.24 19.57 -4.30
CA GLU A 194 -11.60 19.05 -4.07
C GLU A 194 -11.95 18.94 -2.59
N ALA A 195 -11.01 18.51 -1.73
CA ALA A 195 -11.24 18.32 -0.30
C ALA A 195 -9.92 18.33 0.50
N GLY A 196 -10.00 18.07 1.81
CA GLY A 196 -8.85 17.90 2.70
C GLY A 196 -8.46 19.13 3.52
N THR A 197 -9.07 20.30 3.25
CA THR A 197 -8.99 21.50 4.10
C THR A 197 -10.33 22.20 4.16
N LEU A 198 -10.53 23.04 5.18
CA LEU A 198 -11.73 23.86 5.34
C LEU A 198 -11.55 25.19 4.59
N GLU A 199 -11.85 25.19 3.30
CA GLU A 199 -11.75 26.36 2.41
C GLU A 199 -13.00 26.47 1.53
N ALA A 200 -13.42 27.70 1.22
CA ALA A 200 -14.56 27.93 0.34
C ALA A 200 -14.33 27.29 -1.04
N GLY A 201 -15.36 26.66 -1.60
CA GLY A 201 -15.30 25.97 -2.89
C GLY A 201 -14.84 24.51 -2.82
N LYS A 202 -14.39 24.01 -1.66
CA LYS A 202 -14.11 22.58 -1.45
C LYS A 202 -15.34 21.83 -0.95
N ARG A 203 -15.32 20.50 -1.11
CA ARG A 203 -16.37 19.60 -0.63
C ARG A 203 -16.53 19.72 0.89
N ALA A 204 -17.77 19.85 1.36
CA ALA A 204 -18.10 19.97 2.77
C ALA A 204 -18.10 18.60 3.47
N ASP A 205 -16.91 18.01 3.60
CA ASP A 205 -16.63 16.85 4.45
C ASP A 205 -15.95 17.33 5.74
N ILE A 206 -16.72 17.41 6.83
CA ILE A 206 -16.30 18.08 8.06
C ILE A 206 -16.54 17.17 9.25
N LEU A 207 -15.53 17.08 10.10
CA LEU A 207 -15.62 16.47 11.42
C LEU A 207 -15.59 17.57 12.48
N VAL A 208 -16.63 17.65 13.30
CA VAL A 208 -16.68 18.54 14.47
C VAL A 208 -16.41 17.69 15.70
N LEU A 209 -15.47 18.12 16.54
CA LEU A 209 -15.01 17.39 17.71
C LEU A 209 -15.45 18.12 18.99
N ASN A 210 -15.73 17.37 20.06
CA ASN A 210 -16.03 17.95 21.38
C ASN A 210 -14.77 18.52 22.06
N ARG A 211 -13.59 18.04 21.66
CA ARG A 211 -12.30 18.43 22.22
C ARG A 211 -11.33 18.85 21.13
N ASN A 212 -10.38 19.71 21.49
CA ASN A 212 -9.37 20.23 20.58
C ASN A 212 -8.28 19.17 20.27
N PRO A 213 -8.12 18.74 19.01
CA PRO A 213 -7.11 17.75 18.63
C PRO A 213 -5.68 18.28 18.63
N LEU A 214 -5.47 19.59 18.79
CA LEU A 214 -4.14 20.18 18.93
C LEU A 214 -3.57 19.99 20.34
N ASP A 215 -4.42 19.80 21.34
CA ASP A 215 -4.02 19.54 22.73
C ASP A 215 -3.79 18.04 22.95
N ASP A 216 -4.63 17.20 22.35
CA ASP A 216 -4.52 15.74 22.37
C ASP A 216 -5.13 15.15 21.10
N ILE A 217 -4.31 14.52 20.25
CA ILE A 217 -4.76 13.98 18.97
C ILE A 217 -5.85 12.91 19.10
N ARG A 218 -5.95 12.26 20.27
CA ARG A 218 -7.01 11.27 20.57
C ARG A 218 -8.40 11.91 20.62
N ALA A 219 -8.49 13.24 20.74
CA ALA A 219 -9.75 13.97 20.59
C ALA A 219 -10.44 13.73 19.23
N THR A 220 -9.71 13.24 18.22
CA THR A 220 -10.30 12.86 16.91
C THR A 220 -11.34 11.76 16.99
N MET A 221 -11.37 10.94 18.06
CA MET A 221 -12.44 9.97 18.31
C MET A 221 -13.65 10.56 19.06
N ASP A 222 -13.51 11.76 19.63
CA ASP A 222 -14.55 12.45 20.40
C ASP A 222 -15.40 13.34 19.49
N ILE A 223 -16.10 12.67 18.58
CA ILE A 223 -16.82 13.30 17.46
C ILE A 223 -18.18 13.83 17.93
N PHE A 224 -18.37 15.14 17.80
CA PHE A 224 -19.65 15.80 18.02
C PHE A 224 -20.58 15.66 16.81
N LYS A 225 -20.06 15.92 15.60
CA LYS A 225 -20.87 15.94 14.37
C LYS A 225 -20.04 15.56 13.15
N ILE A 226 -20.70 14.90 12.21
CA ILE A 226 -20.15 14.55 10.91
C ILE A 226 -20.99 15.26 9.85
N VAL A 227 -20.32 15.94 8.93
CA VAL A 227 -20.92 16.48 7.70
C VAL A 227 -20.23 15.81 6.53
N GLN A 228 -20.98 15.26 5.60
CA GLN A 228 -20.47 14.60 4.40
C GLN A 228 -21.16 15.18 3.18
N GLY A 229 -20.39 15.73 2.24
CA GLY A 229 -20.94 16.40 1.05
C GLY A 229 -21.94 17.52 1.38
N GLY A 230 -21.79 18.17 2.54
CA GLY A 230 -22.71 19.22 3.02
C GLY A 230 -23.94 18.72 3.79
N SER A 231 -24.15 17.41 3.90
CA SER A 231 -25.24 16.82 4.67
C SER A 231 -24.77 16.40 6.06
N VAL A 232 -25.52 16.79 7.10
CA VAL A 232 -25.27 16.32 8.46
C VAL A 232 -25.64 14.85 8.55
N ILE A 233 -24.72 14.03 9.05
CA ILE A 233 -24.94 12.60 9.25
C ILE A 233 -25.53 12.36 10.64
N ASP A 234 -26.67 11.70 10.68
CA ASP A 234 -27.26 11.18 11.92
C ASP A 234 -26.48 9.96 12.41
N ARG A 235 -25.66 10.18 13.44
CA ARG A 235 -24.78 9.15 14.02
C ARG A 235 -25.57 8.06 14.75
N GLU A 236 -26.71 8.38 15.37
CA GLU A 236 -27.55 7.38 16.04
C GLU A 236 -28.28 6.51 15.00
N GLY A 237 -28.67 7.11 13.88
CA GLY A 237 -29.17 6.42 12.70
C GLY A 237 -28.15 5.44 12.08
N LEU A 238 -26.85 5.73 12.15
CA LEU A 238 -25.79 4.80 11.68
C LEU A 238 -25.70 3.53 12.54
N THR A 239 -25.99 3.60 13.84
CA THR A 239 -25.94 2.43 14.72
C THR A 239 -27.16 1.53 14.62
N ASN A 240 -28.30 2.06 14.17
CA ASN A 240 -29.59 1.37 14.10
C ASN A 240 -29.94 0.85 12.70
N LYS A 241 -29.32 1.38 11.65
CA LYS A 241 -29.39 0.78 10.31
C LYS A 241 -28.46 -0.43 10.30
N ARG A 242 -28.99 -1.61 9.94
CA ARG A 242 -28.11 -2.65 9.36
C ARG A 242 -27.30 -1.90 8.31
N GLN A 243 -25.97 -1.97 8.36
CA GLN A 243 -25.21 -1.61 7.18
C GLN A 243 -25.88 -2.38 6.06
N GLU A 244 -26.49 -1.66 5.11
CA GLU A 244 -26.74 -2.27 3.83
C GLU A 244 -25.36 -2.74 3.42
N VAL A 245 -25.14 -4.05 3.55
CA VAL A 245 -24.09 -4.70 2.81
C VAL A 245 -24.52 -4.38 1.40
N VAL A 246 -23.98 -3.29 0.84
CA VAL A 246 -24.01 -3.07 -0.59
C VAL A 246 -23.53 -4.41 -1.11
N PRO A 247 -24.42 -5.23 -1.70
CA PRO A 247 -24.06 -6.59 -2.08
C PRO A 247 -22.84 -6.39 -2.94
N ARG A 248 -21.68 -6.90 -2.51
CA ARG A 248 -20.45 -6.72 -3.27
C ARG A 248 -20.73 -7.36 -4.63
N PRO A 249 -21.01 -6.60 -5.69
CA PRO A 249 -21.31 -7.21 -6.96
C PRO A 249 -19.95 -7.77 -7.42
N GLY A 250 -19.82 -9.10 -7.51
CA GLY A 250 -18.73 -9.76 -8.24
C GLY A 250 -17.28 -9.62 -7.73
N LEU A 251 -17.01 -9.11 -6.52
CA LEU A 251 -15.62 -8.90 -6.02
C LEU A 251 -14.77 -10.19 -5.80
N LEU A 252 -15.27 -11.38 -6.16
CA LEU A 252 -14.52 -12.64 -6.13
C LEU A 252 -14.21 -13.21 -7.51
N GLN A 253 -14.66 -12.59 -8.61
CA GLN A 253 -14.32 -13.03 -9.97
C GLN A 253 -13.56 -11.99 -10.79
N GLU A 254 -13.72 -10.71 -10.50
CA GLU A 254 -12.97 -9.66 -11.19
C GLU A 254 -12.28 -8.78 -10.16
N GLY A 255 -10.94 -8.73 -10.25
CA GLY A 255 -10.10 -7.89 -9.39
C GLY A 255 -10.53 -6.43 -9.45
N PHE A 256 -10.21 -5.68 -8.39
CA PHE A 256 -10.37 -4.23 -8.29
C PHE A 256 -10.21 -3.47 -9.63
N ALA A 257 -11.31 -3.20 -10.33
CA ALA A 257 -11.33 -2.22 -11.40
C ALA A 257 -11.59 -0.84 -10.77
N ASN A 258 -10.54 -0.22 -10.25
CA ASN A 258 -10.53 1.22 -10.09
C ASN A 258 -10.45 1.81 -11.50
N PRO A 259 -11.38 2.67 -11.94
CA PRO A 259 -11.30 3.29 -13.27
C PRO A 259 -10.07 4.20 -13.45
N ALA A 260 -9.29 4.45 -12.39
CA ALA A 260 -7.96 5.08 -12.45
C ALA A 260 -6.77 4.09 -12.43
N LEU A 261 -7.02 2.78 -12.22
CA LEU A 261 -5.99 1.74 -12.33
C LEU A 261 -5.74 1.46 -13.82
N HIS A 262 -4.56 1.83 -14.30
CA HIS A 262 -4.12 1.55 -15.67
C HIS A 262 -3.47 0.17 -15.72
N VAL A 263 -4.20 -0.86 -15.26
CA VAL A 263 -3.71 -2.24 -15.31
C VAL A 263 -3.73 -2.67 -16.77
N PRO A 264 -2.59 -3.07 -17.34
CA PRO A 264 -2.53 -3.56 -18.71
C PRO A 264 -3.36 -4.84 -18.85
N MET A 265 -4.06 -5.00 -19.97
CA MET A 265 -4.74 -6.25 -20.30
C MET A 265 -4.23 -6.74 -21.63
N ILE A 266 -3.86 -8.02 -21.71
CA ILE A 266 -3.41 -8.65 -22.95
C ILE A 266 -4.62 -9.33 -23.59
N ASP A 267 -4.86 -9.05 -24.86
CA ASP A 267 -5.90 -9.67 -25.66
C ASP A 267 -5.34 -10.80 -26.54
N GLU A 268 -4.14 -10.58 -27.11
CA GLU A 268 -3.45 -11.57 -27.95
C GLU A 268 -1.94 -11.38 -27.91
N ILE A 269 -1.20 -12.46 -28.21
CA ILE A 269 0.23 -12.39 -28.52
C ILE A 269 0.48 -13.03 -29.90
N SER A 270 1.49 -12.54 -30.63
CA SER A 270 1.85 -13.08 -31.93
C SER A 270 3.37 -13.04 -32.14
N PRO A 271 4.03 -14.19 -32.39
CA PRO A 271 3.45 -15.55 -32.43
C PRO A 271 3.17 -16.14 -31.03
N GLU A 272 2.10 -16.94 -30.88
CA GLU A 272 1.84 -17.72 -29.65
C GLU A 272 2.70 -18.99 -29.54
N LEU A 273 3.15 -19.50 -30.69
CA LEU A 273 3.90 -20.74 -30.82
C LEU A 273 5.12 -20.53 -31.73
N ILE A 274 6.29 -20.94 -31.24
CA ILE A 274 7.55 -20.93 -32.01
C ILE A 274 8.26 -22.28 -31.86
N SER A 275 9.21 -22.56 -32.75
CA SER A 275 10.16 -23.67 -32.57
C SER A 275 11.48 -23.20 -31.97
N THR A 276 12.19 -24.10 -31.29
CA THR A 276 13.52 -23.81 -30.76
C THR A 276 14.46 -23.26 -31.85
N ASN A 277 15.13 -22.14 -31.56
CA ASN A 277 16.03 -21.42 -32.48
C ASN A 277 15.40 -21.05 -33.84
N GLN A 278 14.10 -20.74 -33.88
CA GLN A 278 13.44 -20.26 -35.09
C GLN A 278 14.00 -18.90 -35.54
N LYS A 279 14.63 -18.87 -36.72
CA LYS A 279 15.34 -17.68 -37.25
C LYS A 279 14.45 -16.43 -37.42
N ASN A 280 13.16 -16.62 -37.65
CA ASN A 280 12.21 -15.53 -37.96
C ASN A 280 11.33 -15.12 -36.76
N ALA A 281 11.57 -15.67 -35.57
CA ALA A 281 10.82 -15.37 -34.35
C ALA A 281 11.70 -14.67 -33.31
N SER A 282 12.27 -13.53 -33.69
CA SER A 282 13.11 -12.72 -32.78
C SER A 282 12.29 -11.74 -31.93
N GLN A 283 11.04 -11.48 -32.31
CA GLN A 283 10.14 -10.57 -31.62
C GLN A 283 8.76 -11.18 -31.41
N LEU A 284 8.11 -10.70 -30.37
CA LEU A 284 6.73 -10.97 -30.02
C LEU A 284 5.96 -9.64 -30.06
N THR A 285 4.81 -9.68 -30.70
CA THR A 285 3.80 -8.61 -30.68
C THR A 285 2.78 -8.96 -29.62
N ILE A 286 2.46 -8.03 -28.74
CA ILE A 286 1.45 -8.17 -27.69
C ILE A 286 0.40 -7.10 -27.97
N LYS A 287 -0.86 -7.48 -28.19
CA LYS A 287 -1.95 -6.51 -28.29
C LYS A 287 -2.81 -6.53 -27.05
N GLY A 288 -3.40 -5.39 -26.74
CA GLY A 288 -4.14 -5.22 -25.50
C GLY A 288 -4.60 -3.80 -25.27
N THR A 289 -4.99 -3.55 -24.02
CA THR A 289 -5.45 -2.24 -23.58
C THR A 289 -4.64 -1.73 -22.40
N ASN A 290 -4.70 -0.41 -22.16
CA ASN A 290 -3.97 0.29 -21.10
C ASN A 290 -2.44 0.17 -21.21
N PHE A 291 -1.92 0.07 -22.44
CA PHE A 291 -0.49 0.10 -22.65
C PHE A 291 0.09 1.52 -22.56
N THR A 292 1.27 1.63 -21.98
CA THR A 292 2.01 2.88 -21.84
C THR A 292 3.48 2.66 -22.15
N LYS A 293 4.19 3.74 -22.47
CA LYS A 293 5.66 3.72 -22.68
C LYS A 293 6.47 3.22 -21.46
N ASN A 294 5.83 3.16 -20.28
CA ASN A 294 6.44 2.73 -19.03
C ASN A 294 6.13 1.27 -18.68
N ASN A 295 5.35 0.55 -19.50
CA ASN A 295 5.10 -0.86 -19.25
C ASN A 295 6.40 -1.67 -19.28
N LEU A 296 6.47 -2.63 -18.36
CA LEU A 296 7.48 -3.66 -18.30
C LEU A 296 6.88 -4.97 -18.80
N VAL A 297 7.62 -5.79 -19.53
CA VAL A 297 7.15 -7.13 -19.94
C VAL A 297 8.01 -8.18 -19.27
N LEU A 298 7.38 -9.16 -18.64
CA LEU A 298 8.05 -10.31 -18.06
C LEU A 298 7.72 -11.54 -18.90
N ILE A 299 8.75 -12.25 -19.35
CA ILE A 299 8.61 -13.56 -20.00
C ILE A 299 9.37 -14.55 -19.13
N ASN A 300 8.65 -15.44 -18.46
CA ASN A 300 9.19 -16.40 -17.48
C ASN A 300 10.07 -15.71 -16.42
N ASP A 301 9.50 -14.69 -15.78
CA ASP A 301 10.13 -13.81 -14.79
C ASP A 301 11.35 -13.00 -15.29
N GLN A 302 11.72 -13.12 -16.57
CA GLN A 302 12.77 -12.34 -17.16
C GLN A 302 12.22 -11.03 -17.73
N LEU A 303 12.77 -9.91 -17.26
CA LEU A 303 12.41 -8.58 -17.73
C LEU A 303 12.88 -8.34 -19.17
N VAL A 304 11.94 -7.91 -20.00
CA VAL A 304 12.13 -7.54 -21.40
C VAL A 304 11.56 -6.15 -21.64
N ARG A 305 12.32 -5.30 -22.33
CA ARG A 305 11.85 -3.96 -22.72
C ARG A 305 11.07 -4.02 -24.03
N GLY A 306 9.83 -3.59 -23.98
CA GLY A 306 8.98 -3.43 -25.15
C GLY A 306 9.04 -2.03 -25.75
N THR A 307 8.67 -1.92 -27.01
CA THR A 307 8.39 -0.64 -27.68
C THR A 307 6.90 -0.54 -27.95
N LEU A 308 6.27 0.52 -27.45
CA LEU A 308 4.86 0.81 -27.71
C LEU A 308 4.69 1.28 -29.16
N GLN A 309 3.78 0.66 -29.89
CA GLN A 309 3.35 1.01 -31.23
C GLN A 309 1.87 1.39 -31.14
N GLY A 310 1.54 2.67 -31.35
CA GLY A 310 0.17 3.16 -31.14
C GLY A 310 -0.23 3.18 -29.66
N GLU A 311 -1.47 2.79 -29.36
CA GLU A 311 -2.05 2.78 -28.01
C GLU A 311 -2.33 1.37 -27.48
N ASP A 312 -2.25 0.35 -28.34
CA ASP A 312 -2.74 -1.01 -28.10
C ASP A 312 -1.73 -2.12 -28.45
N GLU A 313 -0.54 -1.80 -28.98
CA GLU A 313 0.46 -2.80 -29.38
C GLU A 313 1.84 -2.58 -28.71
N LEU A 314 2.38 -3.62 -28.09
CA LEU A 314 3.77 -3.68 -27.59
C LEU A 314 4.58 -4.67 -28.42
N ARG A 315 5.76 -4.24 -28.87
CA ARG A 315 6.76 -5.12 -29.51
C ARG A 315 7.92 -5.41 -28.56
N VAL A 316 8.14 -6.67 -28.23
CA VAL A 316 9.20 -7.13 -27.32
C VAL A 316 10.11 -8.15 -27.99
N PRO A 317 11.44 -8.13 -27.74
CA PRO A 317 12.31 -9.22 -28.19
C PRO A 317 12.05 -10.50 -27.38
N ILE A 318 12.14 -11.66 -28.03
CA ILE A 318 12.05 -12.95 -27.33
C ILE A 318 13.44 -13.29 -26.75
N PRO A 319 13.58 -13.46 -25.41
CA PRO A 319 14.87 -13.78 -24.80
C PRO A 319 15.47 -15.08 -25.34
N SER A 320 16.80 -15.13 -25.50
CA SER A 320 17.48 -16.34 -25.97
C SER A 320 17.40 -17.52 -24.99
N SER A 321 17.20 -17.23 -23.70
CA SER A 321 16.89 -18.21 -22.65
C SER A 321 15.55 -18.92 -22.89
N VAL A 322 14.58 -18.23 -23.49
CA VAL A 322 13.24 -18.73 -23.81
C VAL A 322 13.26 -19.46 -25.16
N SER A 323 13.86 -18.89 -26.20
CA SER A 323 13.81 -19.47 -27.55
C SER A 323 14.70 -20.70 -27.76
N LYS A 324 15.58 -21.05 -26.81
CA LYS A 324 16.50 -22.20 -26.92
C LYS A 324 15.96 -23.50 -26.33
N ALA A 325 14.99 -23.44 -25.43
CA ALA A 325 14.46 -24.59 -24.74
C ALA A 325 12.97 -24.75 -25.06
N ALA A 326 12.53 -26.01 -25.21
CA ALA A 326 11.12 -26.28 -25.37
C ALA A 326 10.41 -26.12 -24.03
N GLY A 327 9.22 -25.52 -24.04
CA GLY A 327 8.49 -25.21 -22.83
C GLY A 327 7.30 -24.30 -23.05
N VAL A 328 6.57 -24.04 -21.97
CA VAL A 328 5.46 -23.09 -21.91
C VAL A 328 5.89 -21.96 -20.99
N TYR A 329 6.05 -20.77 -21.54
CA TYR A 329 6.64 -19.63 -20.84
C TYR A 329 5.55 -18.62 -20.49
N PRO A 330 5.27 -18.35 -19.20
CA PRO A 330 4.29 -17.36 -18.81
C PRO A 330 4.76 -15.97 -19.21
N LEU A 331 3.83 -15.14 -19.64
CA LEU A 331 4.07 -13.77 -20.09
C LEU A 331 3.05 -12.84 -19.43
N VAL A 332 3.55 -11.75 -18.85
CA VAL A 332 2.71 -10.67 -18.30
C VAL A 332 3.27 -9.31 -18.67
N VAL A 333 2.38 -8.32 -18.77
CA VAL A 333 2.71 -6.89 -18.87
C VAL A 333 2.45 -6.25 -17.50
N VAL A 334 3.43 -5.48 -17.01
CA VAL A 334 3.38 -4.84 -15.71
C VAL A 334 3.42 -3.33 -15.90
N GLN A 335 2.40 -2.65 -15.39
CA GLN A 335 2.45 -1.21 -15.19
C GLN A 335 3.01 -0.93 -13.78
N PRO A 336 4.19 -0.32 -13.65
CA PRO A 336 4.71 0.07 -12.34
C PRO A 336 3.91 1.23 -11.74
N GLY A 337 3.90 1.31 -10.41
CA GLY A 337 3.29 2.41 -9.64
C GLY A 337 2.03 2.03 -8.85
N SER A 338 1.59 2.93 -7.97
CA SER A 338 0.45 2.73 -7.06
C SER A 338 -0.91 2.65 -7.77
N ALA A 339 -0.98 3.16 -9.01
CA ALA A 339 -2.11 3.03 -9.92
C ALA A 339 -1.87 2.01 -11.05
N GLY A 340 -0.80 1.21 -10.97
CA GLY A 340 -0.45 0.15 -11.92
C GLY A 340 -0.83 -1.25 -11.44
N GLY A 341 -0.39 -2.27 -12.16
CA GLY A 341 -0.62 -3.67 -11.82
C GLY A 341 -0.08 -4.64 -12.86
N VAL A 342 -0.34 -5.92 -12.67
CA VAL A 342 0.08 -7.01 -13.56
C VAL A 342 -1.12 -7.43 -14.41
N SER A 343 -0.90 -7.62 -15.71
CA SER A 343 -1.93 -8.11 -16.62
C SER A 343 -2.38 -9.54 -16.29
N ASN A 344 -3.43 -9.99 -16.96
CA ASN A 344 -3.66 -11.41 -17.19
C ASN A 344 -2.42 -12.08 -17.82
N THR A 345 -2.25 -13.37 -17.56
CA THR A 345 -1.12 -14.16 -18.05
C THR A 345 -1.42 -14.76 -19.42
N PHE A 346 -0.53 -14.54 -20.38
CA PHE A 346 -0.46 -15.29 -21.63
C PHE A 346 0.70 -16.28 -21.61
N TYR A 347 0.73 -17.20 -22.56
CA TYR A 347 1.78 -18.21 -22.64
C TYR A 347 2.39 -18.25 -24.03
N LEU A 348 3.71 -18.07 -24.09
CA LEU A 348 4.49 -18.37 -25.29
C LEU A 348 4.87 -19.85 -25.26
N MET A 349 4.44 -20.61 -26.26
CA MET A 349 4.81 -22.01 -26.43
C MET A 349 6.05 -22.12 -27.30
N VAL A 350 7.05 -22.85 -26.84
CA VAL A 350 8.25 -23.20 -27.62
C VAL A 350 8.28 -24.71 -27.80
N THR A 351 8.15 -25.18 -29.03
CA THR A 351 8.28 -26.60 -29.36
C THR A 351 9.69 -26.94 -29.79
N PRO A 352 10.17 -28.18 -29.56
CA PRO A 352 11.40 -28.64 -30.17
C PRO A 352 11.29 -28.48 -31.69
N LYS A 353 12.31 -27.93 -32.33
CA LYS A 353 12.39 -27.95 -33.79
C LYS A 353 12.38 -29.41 -34.25
N THR A 354 11.30 -29.83 -34.90
CA THR A 354 11.22 -31.16 -35.52
C THR A 354 12.25 -31.21 -36.64
N GLY A 355 13.20 -32.13 -36.53
CA GLY A 355 14.14 -32.39 -37.61
C GLY A 355 13.37 -32.86 -38.85
N ASN A 356 13.72 -32.30 -40.01
CA ASN A 356 13.64 -33.05 -41.25
C ASN A 356 14.89 -33.91 -41.35
#